data_AF-A0A447U9D9-F1
#
_entry.id   AF-A0A447U9D9-F1
#
_cell.length_a   1.000
_cell.length_b   1.000
_cell.length_c   1.000
_cell.angle_alpha   90.00
_cell.angle_beta   90.00
_cell.angle_gamma   90.00
#
_symmetry.space_group_name_H-M   'P 1'
#
loop_
_entity.id
_entity.type
_entity.pdbx_description
1 polymer ?
#
loop_
_entity_poly.entity_id
_entity_poly.type
_entity_poly.pdbx_seq_one_letter_code
_entity_poly.pdbx_strand_id
1 'polypeptide(L)'
;MHLARWAFGIGTSEIEHLLATQTLVYRKLKTMRVSVQGELPFACSAKDIVLELLERIGADGATGYAIEFVGEAISALSVEGRMTLCNMAVEAGARGAIIAPDKKVFDYIYGKPQMPVGELWQQALLEWSQLSSDADAVFDKTVAINCHDLEPKVHLGNQSGSNRFHHRTCPFPGTGNQSA
;
A
#
# COMPACT_ATOMS: atom_id res chain seq x y z
N MET A 1 23.00 -3.31 -0.17
CA MET A 1 21.98 -2.24 -0.27
C MET A 1 20.63 -2.92 -0.32
N HIS A 2 19.84 -2.87 0.76
CA HIS A 2 18.59 -3.64 0.87
C HIS A 2 17.43 -2.90 0.18
N LEU A 3 16.78 -3.53 -0.81
CA LEU A 3 15.72 -2.92 -1.61
C LEU A 3 14.36 -2.84 -0.90
N ALA A 4 14.17 -3.61 0.17
CA ALA A 4 13.00 -3.47 1.04
C ALA A 4 13.15 -2.18 1.85
N ARG A 5 12.60 -1.09 1.30
CA ARG A 5 12.56 0.20 1.98
C ARG A 5 11.31 0.28 2.85
N TRP A 6 11.46 -0.07 4.12
CA TRP A 6 10.47 0.25 5.15
C TRP A 6 10.64 1.73 5.53
N ALA A 7 9.58 2.52 5.34
CA ALA A 7 9.48 3.86 5.90
C ALA A 7 8.21 3.98 6.75
N PHE A 8 8.29 4.69 7.87
CA PHE A 8 7.15 5.04 8.71
C PHE A 8 7.35 6.43 9.30
N GLY A 9 6.24 7.14 9.56
CA GLY A 9 6.28 8.45 10.21
C GLY A 9 6.62 8.33 11.69
N ILE A 10 7.54 9.20 12.15
CA ILE A 10 7.85 9.44 13.57
C ILE A 10 7.53 10.91 13.92
N GLY A 11 7.08 11.14 15.15
CA GLY A 11 6.73 12.47 15.65
C GLY A 11 7.97 13.32 15.92
N THR A 12 7.79 14.65 16.01
CA THR A 12 8.90 15.60 16.24
C THR A 12 9.69 15.31 17.52
N SER A 13 9.03 14.97 18.62
CA SER A 13 9.72 14.57 19.87
C SER A 13 10.49 13.26 19.73
N GLU A 14 10.04 12.34 18.88
CA GLU A 14 10.75 11.10 18.58
C GLU A 14 12.00 11.38 17.74
N ILE A 15 11.93 12.34 16.80
CA ILE A 15 13.07 12.81 16.00
C ILE A 15 14.14 13.43 16.91
N GLU A 16 13.76 14.29 17.85
CA GLU A 16 14.71 14.90 18.81
C GLU A 16 15.44 13.82 19.63
N HIS A 17 14.71 12.83 20.13
CA HIS A 17 15.30 11.73 20.88
C HIS A 17 16.21 10.86 20.01
N LEU A 18 15.81 10.58 18.78
CA LEU A 18 16.62 9.82 17.81
C LEU A 18 17.92 10.57 17.50
N LEU A 19 17.86 11.88 17.25
CA LEU A 19 19.05 12.69 16.97
C LEU A 19 19.99 12.74 18.18
N ALA A 20 19.45 12.82 19.40
CA ALA A 20 20.23 12.90 20.63
C ALA A 20 20.84 11.56 21.08
N THR A 21 20.12 10.45 20.91
CA THR A 21 20.49 9.15 21.51
C THR A 21 20.79 8.06 20.50
N GLN A 22 20.46 8.28 19.21
CA GLN A 22 20.47 7.25 18.17
C GLN A 22 19.59 6.03 18.50
N THR A 23 18.59 6.21 19.37
CA THR A 23 17.62 5.17 19.74
C THR A 23 16.18 5.68 19.56
N LEU A 24 15.28 4.75 19.24
CA LEU A 24 13.84 5.02 19.12
C LEU A 24 13.09 4.01 19.97
N VAL A 25 12.33 4.50 20.96
CA VAL A 25 11.39 3.65 21.71
C VAL A 25 10.17 3.44 20.82
N TYR A 26 10.06 2.25 20.24
CA TYR A 26 8.99 1.91 19.32
C TYR A 26 8.20 0.69 19.80
N ARG A 27 6.87 0.74 19.66
CA ARG A 27 6.02 -0.42 19.95
C ARG A 27 6.00 -1.33 18.73
N LYS A 28 6.21 -2.63 18.94
CA LYS A 28 6.09 -3.63 17.87
C LYS A 28 4.70 -3.54 17.25
N LEU A 29 4.65 -3.30 15.93
CA LEU A 29 3.40 -3.27 15.18
C LEU A 29 2.86 -4.69 15.01
N LYS A 30 1.53 -4.79 15.00
CA LYS A 30 0.83 -5.99 14.56
C LYS A 30 0.88 -6.10 13.04
N THR A 31 0.74 -7.29 12.49
CA THR A 31 0.78 -7.51 11.04
C THR A 31 -0.63 -7.57 10.46
N MET A 32 -0.88 -6.81 9.40
CA MET A 32 -2.12 -6.87 8.64
C MET A 32 -1.82 -7.26 7.20
N ARG A 33 -2.52 -8.25 6.64
CA ARG A 33 -2.45 -8.59 5.22
C ARG A 33 -3.69 -8.09 4.49
N VAL A 34 -3.51 -7.34 3.42
CA VAL A 34 -4.58 -6.92 2.51
C VAL A 34 -4.38 -7.64 1.19
N SER A 35 -5.25 -8.61 0.91
CA SER A 35 -5.26 -9.37 -0.35
C SER A 35 -6.21 -8.72 -1.33
N VAL A 36 -5.69 -8.30 -2.49
CA VAL A 36 -6.48 -7.67 -3.55
C VAL A 36 -6.48 -8.59 -4.78
N GLN A 37 -7.64 -9.17 -5.06
CA GLN A 37 -7.82 -10.23 -6.05
C GLN A 37 -8.55 -9.71 -7.29
N GLY A 38 -8.23 -10.26 -8.46
CA GLY A 38 -8.81 -9.87 -9.74
C GLY A 38 -8.07 -8.70 -10.41
N GLU A 39 -8.57 -8.33 -11.59
CA GLU A 39 -8.04 -7.21 -12.38
C GLU A 39 -8.75 -5.90 -12.03
N LEU A 40 -7.98 -4.82 -11.96
CA LEU A 40 -8.53 -3.48 -11.75
C LEU A 40 -9.45 -3.10 -12.92
N PRO A 41 -10.73 -2.74 -12.65
CA PRO A 41 -11.64 -2.31 -13.70
C PRO A 41 -11.16 -1.06 -14.42
N PHE A 42 -11.71 -0.81 -15.61
CA PHE A 42 -11.38 0.37 -16.40
C PHE A 42 -11.61 1.65 -15.58
N ALA A 43 -10.65 2.58 -15.64
CA ALA A 43 -10.61 3.83 -14.87
C ALA A 43 -10.43 3.69 -13.34
N CYS A 44 -10.29 2.48 -12.79
CA CYS A 44 -9.86 2.27 -11.40
C CYS A 44 -8.33 2.37 -11.26
N SER A 45 -7.89 2.81 -10.10
CA SER A 45 -6.49 3.09 -9.78
C SER A 45 -6.13 2.58 -8.38
N ALA A 46 -4.85 2.68 -8.00
CA ALA A 46 -4.38 2.35 -6.65
C ALA A 46 -5.16 3.08 -5.53
N LYS A 47 -5.60 4.32 -5.79
CA LYS A 47 -6.40 5.10 -4.85
C LYS A 47 -7.73 4.41 -4.52
N ASP A 48 -8.39 3.81 -5.50
CA ASP A 48 -9.71 3.19 -5.32
C ASP A 48 -9.62 1.93 -4.46
N ILE A 49 -8.49 1.20 -4.54
CA ILE A 49 -8.18 0.09 -3.62
C ILE A 49 -8.09 0.59 -2.18
N VAL A 50 -7.44 1.74 -1.94
CA VAL A 50 -7.35 2.30 -0.58
C VAL A 50 -8.71 2.75 -0.09
N LEU A 51 -9.51 3.43 -0.91
CA LEU A 51 -10.85 3.87 -0.52
C LEU A 51 -11.75 2.68 -0.14
N GLU A 52 -11.67 1.60 -0.92
CA GLU A 52 -12.36 0.34 -0.59
C GLU A 52 -11.85 -0.28 0.72
N LEU A 53 -10.54 -0.25 0.96
CA LEU A 53 -9.98 -0.68 2.25
C LEU A 53 -10.56 0.16 3.39
N LEU A 54 -10.59 1.49 3.26
CA LEU A 54 -11.14 2.40 4.26
C LEU A 54 -12.63 2.15 4.54
N GLU A 55 -13.41 1.78 3.54
CA GLU A 55 -14.81 1.39 3.74
C GLU A 55 -14.95 0.10 4.55
N ARG A 56 -14.05 -0.87 4.35
CA ARG A 56 -14.07 -2.15 5.05
C ARG A 56 -13.58 -2.08 6.49
N ILE A 57 -12.53 -1.29 6.76
CA ILE A 57 -11.89 -1.25 8.10
C ILE A 57 -12.10 0.07 8.86
N GLY A 58 -12.56 1.12 8.20
CA GLY A 58 -12.67 2.47 8.75
C GLY A 58 -11.34 3.23 8.76
N ALA A 59 -11.40 4.54 9.04
CA ALA A 59 -10.24 5.44 9.06
C ALA A 59 -9.15 5.05 10.06
N ASP A 60 -9.53 4.44 11.19
CA ASP A 60 -8.60 4.01 12.23
C ASP A 60 -8.35 2.49 12.21
N GLY A 61 -8.83 1.80 11.17
CA GLY A 61 -8.93 0.34 11.11
C GLY A 61 -7.60 -0.42 11.09
N ALA A 62 -6.50 0.27 10.74
CA ALA A 62 -5.13 -0.23 10.73
C ALA A 62 -4.22 0.45 11.77
N THR A 63 -4.80 1.17 12.74
CA THR A 63 -4.04 1.76 13.85
C THR A 63 -3.24 0.70 14.60
N GLY A 64 -1.91 0.89 14.66
CA GLY A 64 -0.99 -0.05 15.31
C GLY A 64 -0.60 -1.27 14.47
N TYR A 65 -0.97 -1.30 13.18
CA TYR A 65 -0.58 -2.34 12.23
C TYR A 65 0.43 -1.83 11.19
N ALA A 66 1.28 -2.74 10.73
CA ALA A 66 1.97 -2.65 9.46
C ALA A 66 1.18 -3.46 8.41
N ILE A 67 0.86 -2.83 7.29
CA ILE A 67 0.08 -3.49 6.22
C ILE A 67 1.02 -4.11 5.20
N GLU A 68 0.79 -5.37 4.85
CA GLU A 68 1.33 -6.01 3.66
C GLU A 68 0.23 -6.10 2.60
N PHE A 69 0.46 -5.48 1.44
CA PHE A 69 -0.44 -5.60 0.29
C PHE A 69 0.03 -6.73 -0.62
N VAL A 70 -0.88 -7.65 -0.93
CA VAL A 70 -0.62 -8.82 -1.78
C VAL A 70 -1.75 -9.04 -2.78
N GLY A 71 -1.45 -9.75 -3.86
CA GLY A 71 -2.46 -10.20 -4.83
C GLY A 71 -2.24 -9.66 -6.24
N GLU A 72 -3.01 -10.21 -7.18
CA GLU A 72 -2.85 -9.99 -8.61
C GLU A 72 -2.96 -8.52 -9.00
N ALA A 73 -3.95 -7.81 -8.46
CA ALA A 73 -4.12 -6.39 -8.72
C ALA A 73 -2.90 -5.56 -8.30
N ILE A 74 -2.29 -5.89 -7.14
CA ILE A 74 -1.09 -5.22 -6.64
C ILE A 74 0.10 -5.48 -7.56
N SER A 75 0.26 -6.73 -8.00
CA SER A 75 1.29 -7.11 -8.98
C SER A 75 1.06 -6.45 -10.34
N ALA A 76 -0.18 -6.23 -10.75
CA ALA A 76 -0.55 -5.56 -11.99
C ALA A 76 -0.23 -4.05 -12.01
N LEU A 77 -0.27 -3.37 -10.85
CA LEU A 77 0.08 -1.94 -10.75
C LEU A 77 1.51 -1.63 -11.24
N SER A 78 1.71 -0.39 -11.68
CA SER A 78 3.04 0.18 -11.89
C SER A 78 3.76 0.40 -10.56
N VAL A 79 5.07 0.58 -10.59
CA VAL A 79 5.86 0.84 -9.37
C VAL A 79 5.41 2.14 -8.71
N GLU A 80 5.08 3.17 -9.48
CA GLU A 80 4.49 4.41 -8.98
C GLU A 80 3.14 4.19 -8.32
N GLY A 81 2.26 3.39 -8.94
CA GLY A 81 0.95 3.06 -8.37
C GLY A 81 1.07 2.37 -7.02
N ARG A 82 2.07 1.50 -6.86
CA ARG A 82 2.41 0.87 -5.58
C ARG A 82 2.92 1.87 -4.55
N MET A 83 3.74 2.85 -4.96
CA MET A 83 4.17 3.92 -4.07
C MET A 83 2.99 4.78 -3.61
N THR A 84 2.04 5.09 -4.50
CA THR A 84 0.79 5.77 -4.14
C THR A 84 -0.01 4.96 -3.14
N LEU A 85 -0.16 3.65 -3.35
CA LEU A 85 -0.86 2.76 -2.43
C LEU A 85 -0.24 2.77 -1.03
N CYS A 86 1.08 2.63 -0.93
CA CYS A 86 1.78 2.64 0.35
C CYS A 86 1.73 4.01 1.03
N ASN A 87 1.80 5.11 0.26
CA ASN A 87 1.65 6.46 0.78
C ASN A 87 0.27 6.64 1.42
N MET A 88 -0.77 6.19 0.71
CA MET A 88 -2.16 6.34 1.13
C MET A 88 -2.60 5.33 2.21
N ALA A 89 -1.72 4.43 2.66
CA ALA A 89 -2.05 3.51 3.74
C ALA A 89 -2.20 4.24 5.10
N VAL A 90 -1.62 5.45 5.22
CA VAL A 90 -1.70 6.25 6.45
C VAL A 90 -3.13 6.74 6.73
N GLU A 91 -3.96 6.91 5.70
CA GLU A 91 -5.38 7.28 5.79
C GLU A 91 -6.21 6.20 6.49
N ALA A 92 -5.73 4.95 6.51
CA ALA A 92 -6.32 3.85 7.27
C ALA A 92 -5.77 3.75 8.70
N GLY A 93 -4.92 4.69 9.12
CA GLY A 93 -4.21 4.68 10.39
C GLY A 93 -3.01 3.75 10.43
N ALA A 94 -2.59 3.19 9.29
CA ALA A 94 -1.44 2.29 9.25
C ALA A 94 -0.14 3.05 9.54
N ARG A 95 0.76 2.44 10.31
CA ARG A 95 2.09 3.03 10.57
C ARG A 95 3.06 2.84 9.41
N GLY A 96 2.82 1.84 8.57
CA GLY A 96 3.58 1.59 7.36
C GLY A 96 2.87 0.57 6.48
N ALA A 97 3.26 0.57 5.21
CA ALA A 97 2.78 -0.38 4.22
C ALA A 97 3.94 -0.92 3.38
N ILE A 98 3.89 -2.21 3.06
CA ILE A 98 4.93 -2.93 2.34
C ILE A 98 4.28 -3.74 1.22
N ILE A 99 4.98 -3.80 0.09
CA ILE A 99 4.69 -4.68 -1.05
C ILE A 99 5.99 -5.42 -1.36
N ALA A 100 5.92 -6.74 -1.51
CA ALA A 100 7.08 -7.54 -1.87
C ALA A 100 7.67 -7.05 -3.21
N PRO A 101 9.00 -6.93 -3.33
CA PRO A 101 9.61 -6.55 -4.58
C PRO A 101 9.42 -7.67 -5.61
N ASP A 102 9.16 -7.27 -6.85
CA ASP A 102 9.01 -8.18 -7.98
C ASP A 102 9.81 -7.70 -9.18
N LYS A 103 9.70 -8.43 -10.28
CA LYS A 103 10.38 -8.10 -11.53
C LYS A 103 10.15 -6.67 -11.98
N LYS A 104 8.93 -6.12 -11.83
CA LYS A 104 8.63 -4.73 -12.23
C LYS A 104 9.46 -3.73 -11.42
N VAL A 105 9.62 -3.97 -10.13
CA VAL A 105 10.48 -3.13 -9.27
C VAL A 105 11.93 -3.24 -9.71
N PHE A 106 12.42 -4.44 -10.00
CA PHE A 106 13.79 -4.65 -10.45
C PHE A 106 14.08 -3.97 -11.79
N ASP A 107 13.19 -4.13 -12.76
CA ASP A 107 13.27 -3.47 -14.06
C ASP A 107 13.21 -1.94 -13.92
N TYR A 108 12.40 -1.44 -12.98
CA TYR A 108 12.25 0.00 -12.72
C TYR A 108 13.48 0.67 -12.14
N ILE A 109 14.26 -0.05 -11.33
CA ILE A 109 15.47 0.49 -10.71
C ILE A 109 16.73 0.19 -11.52
N TYR A 110 16.70 -0.78 -12.44
CA TYR A 110 17.88 -1.18 -13.19
C TYR A 110 18.53 0.02 -13.91
N GLY A 111 19.84 0.17 -13.74
CA GLY A 111 20.61 1.26 -14.34
C GLY A 111 20.38 2.66 -13.73
N LYS A 112 19.59 2.80 -12.65
CA LYS A 112 19.47 4.07 -11.94
C LYS A 112 20.75 4.41 -11.17
N PRO A 113 21.02 5.71 -10.92
CA PRO A 113 22.16 6.13 -10.11
C PRO A 113 22.19 5.41 -8.75
N GLN A 114 23.38 5.04 -8.30
CA GLN A 114 23.61 4.33 -7.03
C GLN A 114 23.08 2.88 -6.96
N MET A 115 22.58 2.31 -8.06
CA MET A 115 22.23 0.89 -8.11
C MET A 115 23.45 0.01 -8.37
N PRO A 116 23.48 -1.22 -7.83
CA PRO A 116 24.56 -2.16 -8.10
C PRO A 116 24.61 -2.51 -9.60
N VAL A 117 25.82 -2.78 -10.10
CA VAL A 117 26.09 -3.09 -11.51
C VAL A 117 26.86 -4.41 -11.64
N GLY A 118 26.76 -5.06 -12.80
CA GLY A 118 27.50 -6.30 -13.08
C GLY A 118 27.13 -7.44 -12.13
N GLU A 119 28.13 -8.11 -11.56
CA GLU A 119 27.93 -9.24 -10.64
C GLU A 119 27.19 -8.86 -9.36
N LEU A 120 27.41 -7.65 -8.85
CA LEU A 120 26.71 -7.14 -7.67
C LEU A 120 25.21 -6.98 -7.91
N TRP A 121 24.78 -6.72 -9.15
CA TRP A 121 23.37 -6.67 -9.52
C TRP A 121 22.73 -8.07 -9.42
N GLN A 122 23.42 -9.11 -9.89
CA GLN A 122 22.92 -10.48 -9.84
C GLN A 122 22.80 -10.98 -8.39
N GLN A 123 23.79 -10.69 -7.55
CA GLN A 123 23.74 -10.99 -6.12
C GLN A 123 22.57 -10.26 -5.44
N ALA A 124 22.41 -8.97 -5.74
CA ALA A 124 21.33 -8.17 -5.20
C ALA A 124 19.94 -8.70 -5.61
N LEU A 125 19.76 -9.13 -6.88
CA LEU A 125 18.52 -9.76 -7.32
C LEU A 125 18.20 -11.04 -6.56
N LEU A 126 19.20 -11.88 -6.27
CA LEU A 126 19.01 -13.10 -5.48
C LEU A 126 18.56 -12.78 -4.05
N GLU A 127 19.19 -11.80 -3.41
CA GLU A 127 18.80 -11.34 -2.07
C GLU A 127 17.40 -10.72 -2.07
N TRP A 128 17.11 -9.83 -3.02
CA TRP A 128 15.84 -9.09 -3.03
C TRP A 128 14.65 -9.98 -3.40
N SER A 129 14.87 -11.02 -4.20
CA SER A 129 13.81 -11.99 -4.53
C SER A 129 13.37 -12.83 -3.33
N GLN A 130 14.14 -12.84 -2.24
CA GLN A 130 13.78 -13.50 -0.99
C GLN A 130 12.97 -12.59 -0.04
N LEU A 131 12.75 -11.31 -0.39
CA LEU A 131 12.05 -10.34 0.46
C LEU A 131 10.52 -10.42 0.30
N SER A 132 9.98 -11.63 0.29
CA SER A 132 8.54 -11.92 0.29
C SER A 132 8.16 -12.64 1.57
N SER A 133 6.93 -12.44 2.04
CA SER A 133 6.42 -13.24 3.16
C SER A 133 6.39 -14.73 2.84
N ASP A 134 6.68 -15.55 3.85
CA ASP A 134 6.55 -17.01 3.77
C ASP A 134 5.11 -17.43 3.48
N ALA A 135 4.94 -18.59 2.84
CA ALA A 135 3.63 -19.10 2.45
C ALA A 135 2.71 -19.38 3.65
N ASP A 136 3.30 -19.74 4.79
CA ASP A 136 2.63 -20.03 6.07
C ASP A 136 2.69 -18.85 7.07
N ALA A 137 3.10 -17.66 6.62
CA ALA A 137 3.17 -16.48 7.47
C ALA A 137 1.79 -16.14 8.08
N VAL A 138 1.75 -16.02 9.41
CA VAL A 138 0.54 -15.71 10.18
C VAL A 138 0.42 -14.20 10.38
N PHE A 139 -0.76 -13.66 10.08
CA PHE A 139 -1.06 -12.23 10.23
C PHE A 139 -2.08 -12.03 11.35
N ASP A 140 -1.88 -10.99 12.16
CA ASP A 140 -2.83 -10.63 13.21
C ASP A 140 -4.22 -10.26 12.64
N LYS A 141 -4.26 -9.71 11.42
CA LYS A 141 -5.49 -9.36 10.72
C LYS A 141 -5.35 -9.58 9.21
N THR A 142 -6.39 -10.09 8.57
CA THR A 142 -6.43 -10.28 7.12
C THR A 142 -7.68 -9.63 6.55
N VAL A 143 -7.54 -8.90 5.44
CA VAL A 143 -8.63 -8.26 4.70
C VAL A 143 -8.52 -8.71 3.24
N ALA A 144 -9.63 -9.14 2.65
CA ALA A 144 -9.71 -9.46 1.23
C ALA A 144 -10.51 -8.36 0.51
N ILE A 145 -10.09 -7.98 -0.69
CA ILE A 145 -10.75 -7.04 -1.59
C ILE A 145 -10.83 -7.71 -2.96
N ASN A 146 -12.02 -7.72 -3.56
CA ASN A 146 -12.22 -8.18 -4.92
C ASN A 146 -12.30 -6.96 -5.85
N CYS A 147 -11.41 -6.89 -6.84
CA CYS A 147 -11.37 -5.78 -7.78
C CYS A 147 -12.62 -5.66 -8.64
N HIS A 148 -13.36 -6.75 -8.87
CA HIS A 148 -14.62 -6.69 -9.63
C HIS A 148 -15.70 -5.84 -8.94
N ASP A 149 -15.60 -5.66 -7.62
CA ASP A 149 -16.53 -4.84 -6.86
C ASP A 149 -16.11 -3.35 -6.84
N LEU A 150 -14.96 -3.01 -7.44
CA LEU A 150 -14.44 -1.65 -7.45
C LEU A 150 -15.09 -0.82 -8.56
N GLU A 151 -15.53 0.37 -8.18
CA GLU A 151 -15.94 1.41 -9.12
C GLU A 151 -15.01 2.62 -8.93
N PRO A 152 -14.76 3.44 -9.97
CA PRO A 152 -13.94 4.64 -9.84
C PRO A 152 -14.56 5.61 -8.81
N LYS A 153 -13.81 5.92 -7.75
CA LYS A 153 -14.28 6.76 -6.64
C LYS A 153 -13.55 8.11 -6.65
N VAL A 154 -14.27 9.19 -6.36
CA VAL A 154 -13.65 10.49 -6.04
C VAL A 154 -13.88 10.80 -4.58
N HIS A 155 -12.80 11.09 -3.87
CA HIS A 155 -12.85 11.51 -2.48
C HIS A 155 -13.23 12.99 -2.39
N LEU A 156 -14.32 13.30 -1.68
CA LEU A 156 -14.86 14.68 -1.58
C LEU A 156 -14.45 15.40 -0.28
N GLY A 157 -13.58 14.81 0.54
CA GLY A 157 -13.14 15.37 1.81
C GLY A 157 -13.92 14.83 3.02
N ASN A 158 -13.45 15.17 4.22
CA ASN A 158 -14.05 14.74 5.49
C ASN A 158 -15.05 15.80 5.98
N GLN A 159 -16.28 15.42 6.34
CA GLN A 159 -17.15 16.32 7.09
C GLN A 159 -16.75 16.35 8.56
N SER A 160 -16.44 17.53 9.07
CA SER A 160 -16.16 17.79 10.49
C SER A 160 -17.32 17.27 11.35
N GLY A 161 -17.09 16.18 12.10
CA GLY A 161 -18.06 15.58 13.02
C GLY A 161 -18.38 14.11 12.77
N SER A 162 -18.03 13.55 11.60
CA SER A 162 -18.14 12.11 11.35
C SER A 162 -16.84 11.56 10.79
N ASN A 163 -16.26 10.55 11.42
CA ASN A 163 -15.04 9.84 10.97
C ASN A 163 -15.32 8.94 9.75
N ARG A 164 -16.22 9.37 8.86
CA ARG A 164 -16.63 8.67 7.64
C ARG A 164 -16.13 9.46 6.43
N PHE A 165 -15.29 8.81 5.64
CA PHE A 165 -14.86 9.30 4.34
C PHE A 165 -16.05 9.29 3.37
N HIS A 166 -16.37 10.44 2.79
CA HIS A 166 -17.41 10.54 1.77
C HIS A 166 -16.77 10.50 0.39
N HIS A 167 -17.01 9.42 -0.34
CA HIS A 167 -16.65 9.29 -1.73
C HIS A 167 -17.92 9.17 -2.55
N ARG A 168 -17.89 9.65 -3.80
CA ARG A 168 -18.94 9.37 -4.78
C ARG A 168 -18.36 8.51 -5.87
N THR A 169 -19.15 7.54 -6.33
CA THR A 169 -18.87 6.87 -7.57
C THR A 169 -18.92 7.89 -8.71
N CYS A 170 -17.89 7.89 -9.56
CA CYS A 170 -17.95 8.67 -10.78
C CYS A 170 -18.90 7.98 -11.77
N PRO A 171 -19.97 8.65 -12.23
CA PRO A 171 -20.83 8.08 -13.25
C PRO A 171 -20.04 7.92 -14.54
N PHE A 172 -20.05 6.71 -15.12
CA PHE A 172 -19.46 6.48 -16.42
C PHE A 172 -20.23 7.27 -17.51
N PRO A 173 -19.55 8.03 -18.38
CA PRO A 173 -20.17 8.60 -19.56
C PRO A 173 -20.46 7.48 -20.57
N GLY A 174 -21.54 6.72 -20.35
CA GLY A 174 -21.88 5.57 -21.19
C GLY A 174 -23.15 4.82 -20.80
N THR A 175 -23.61 4.91 -19.55
CA THR A 175 -24.89 4.31 -19.14
C THR A 175 -25.93 5.41 -18.96
N GLY A 176 -26.36 5.99 -20.08
CA GLY A 176 -27.64 6.69 -20.13
C GLY A 176 -28.73 5.65 -19.92
N ASN A 177 -29.35 5.67 -18.74
CA ASN A 177 -30.52 4.88 -18.45
C ASN A 177 -31.67 5.41 -19.32
N GLN A 178 -31.88 4.81 -20.50
CA GLN A 178 -33.15 4.88 -21.20
C GLN A 178 -34.09 3.89 -20.53
N SER A 179 -34.89 4.37 -19.59
CA SER A 179 -36.11 3.68 -19.17
C SER A 179 -37.17 4.74 -18.91
N ALA A 180 -38.22 4.65 -19.72
CA ALA A 180 -39.47 5.41 -19.68
C ALA A 180 -40.24 5.22 -18.38
#